data_AF-A0AB34IYP5-F1
#
_entry.id   AF-A0AB34IYP5-F1
#
_cell.length_a   1.000
_cell.length_b   1.000
_cell.length_c   1.000
_cell.angle_alpha   90.00
_cell.angle_beta   90.00
_cell.angle_gamma   90.00
#
_symmetry.space_group_name_H-M   'P 1'
#
loop_
_entity.id
_entity.type
_entity.pdbx_description
1 polymer ?
#
loop_
_entity_poly.entity_id
_entity_poly.type
_entity_poly.pdbx_seq_one_letter_code
_entity_poly.pdbx_strand_id
1 'polypeptide(L)'
;MGSDVRRTRSSTAFLLVLLTLKAGPARASFELKAYVKATNPGDHDYFGFAVAMSGDTLVVGAKDEDSCATGVATTAATDNGCNVAGAAYVYTRSGTAWAFEAYVKAPNTGAEDQFGHAIGT
;
A
#
# COMPACT_ATOMS: atom_id res chain seq x y z
N MET A 1 -36.67 14.54 8.30
CA MET A 1 -36.17 13.16 8.21
C MET A 1 -34.69 13.21 7.87
N GLY A 2 -33.83 12.88 8.83
CA GLY A 2 -32.38 12.86 8.65
C GLY A 2 -31.84 11.51 9.08
N SER A 3 -31.11 10.86 8.18
CA SER A 3 -30.12 9.84 8.49
C SER A 3 -29.25 9.63 7.25
N ASP A 4 -28.36 10.59 7.00
CA ASP A 4 -27.21 10.38 6.13
C ASP A 4 -26.25 9.42 6.86
N VAL A 5 -26.44 8.12 6.64
CA VAL A 5 -25.49 7.08 7.04
C VAL A 5 -24.33 7.17 6.06
N ARG A 6 -23.38 8.07 6.35
CA ARG A 6 -22.03 7.91 5.84
C ARG A 6 -21.46 6.67 6.51
N ARG A 7 -21.57 5.54 5.82
CA ARG A 7 -20.76 4.36 6.13
C ARG A 7 -19.31 4.82 6.06
N THR A 8 -18.66 4.83 7.22
CA THR A 8 -17.23 5.01 7.36
C THR A 8 -16.56 3.99 6.46
N ARG A 9 -15.87 4.47 5.41
CA ARG A 9 -14.92 3.64 4.67
C ARG A 9 -13.79 3.34 5.65
N SER A 10 -13.75 2.11 6.14
CA SER A 10 -12.67 1.64 7.00
C SER A 10 -11.44 1.38 6.14
N SER A 11 -10.81 2.45 5.64
CA SER A 11 -9.54 2.32 4.94
C SER A 11 -8.42 2.13 5.96
N THR A 12 -7.95 0.89 6.09
CA THR A 12 -6.71 0.59 6.81
C THR A 12 -5.57 1.38 6.16
N ALA A 13 -5.11 2.43 6.83
CA ALA A 13 -3.98 3.24 6.39
C ALA A 13 -2.74 2.75 7.14
N PHE A 14 -1.78 2.16 6.42
CA PHE A 14 -0.47 1.85 6.99
C PHE A 14 0.45 3.06 6.85
N LEU A 15 1.02 3.47 7.98
CA LEU A 15 1.92 4.60 8.08
C LEU A 15 3.37 4.09 8.00
N LEU A 16 4.03 4.27 6.86
CA LEU A 16 5.47 4.09 6.78
C LEU A 16 6.15 5.31 7.43
N VAL A 17 6.45 5.24 8.73
CA VAL A 17 7.22 6.30 9.40
C VAL A 17 8.70 6.08 9.12
N LEU A 18 9.25 6.80 8.13
CA LEU A 18 10.69 7.00 8.02
C LEU A 18 11.13 7.96 9.14
N LEU A 19 11.54 7.40 10.28
CA LEU A 19 11.93 8.12 11.50
C LEU A 19 13.39 8.59 11.37
N THR A 20 13.63 9.88 11.19
CA THR A 20 14.94 10.48 11.47
C THR A 20 14.93 11.10 12.85
N LEU A 21 15.78 10.64 13.77
CA LEU A 21 15.99 11.32 15.06
C LEU A 21 16.63 12.69 14.82
N LYS A 22 15.95 13.77 15.18
CA LYS A 22 16.61 15.06 15.42
C LYS A 22 16.95 15.15 16.91
N ALA A 23 18.24 15.15 17.23
CA ALA A 23 18.72 15.45 18.57
C ALA A 23 18.56 16.96 18.83
N GLY A 24 17.48 17.35 19.50
CA GLY A 24 17.34 18.65 20.15
C GLY A 24 17.67 18.56 21.64
N PRO A 25 17.98 19.66 22.33
CA PRO A 25 18.51 19.66 23.69
C PRO A 25 17.55 19.14 24.79
N ALA A 26 16.33 18.69 24.46
CA ALA A 26 15.36 18.25 25.49
C ALA A 26 14.41 17.10 25.12
N ARG A 27 14.31 16.65 23.85
CA ARG A 27 13.59 15.42 23.48
C ARG A 27 13.85 15.05 22.01
N ALA A 28 13.93 13.75 21.73
CA ALA A 28 13.81 13.28 20.36
C ALA A 28 12.38 13.55 19.87
N SER A 29 12.24 14.22 18.72
CA SER A 29 10.99 14.36 18.01
C SER A 29 11.01 13.54 16.73
N PHE A 30 9.86 12.98 16.39
CA PHE A 30 9.63 12.30 15.12
C PHE A 30 8.96 13.26 14.15
N GLU A 31 9.45 13.31 12.92
CA GLU A 31 8.90 14.13 11.84
C GLU A 31 8.34 13.21 10.76
N LEU A 32 7.06 13.36 10.42
CA LEU A 32 6.47 12.65 9.30
C LEU A 32 7.07 13.18 7.99
N LYS A 33 7.75 12.31 7.23
CA LYS A 33 8.37 12.68 5.95
C LYS A 33 7.48 12.40 4.74
N ALA A 34 6.67 11.35 4.80
CA ALA A 34 5.83 10.92 3.69
C ALA A 34 4.64 10.10 4.18
N TYR A 35 3.59 10.08 3.35
CA TYR A 35 2.43 9.22 3.54
C TYR A 35 2.07 8.60 2.19
N VAL A 36 2.03 7.28 2.13
CA VAL A 36 1.58 6.51 0.96
C VAL A 36 0.44 5.59 1.37
N LYS A 37 -0.46 5.33 0.42
CA LYS A 37 -1.59 4.41 0.59
C LYS A 37 -1.92 3.77 -0.74
N ALA A 38 -2.52 2.58 -0.72
CA ALA A 38 -3.12 1.97 -1.89
C ALA A 38 -4.02 2.98 -2.63
N THR A 39 -3.97 2.96 -3.96
CA THR A 39 -4.77 3.85 -4.83
C THR A 39 -6.22 3.39 -4.97
N ASN A 40 -6.51 2.15 -4.59
CA ASN A 40 -7.80 1.45 -4.62
C ASN A 40 -8.10 0.80 -3.24
N PRO A 41 -8.16 1.55 -2.14
CA PRO A 41 -8.31 0.94 -0.81
C PRO A 41 -9.61 0.14 -0.67
N GLY A 42 -9.49 -1.17 -0.48
CA GLY A 42 -10.55 -2.09 -0.08
C GLY A 42 -10.49 -2.46 1.40
N ASP A 43 -11.58 -3.07 1.88
CA ASP A 43 -11.66 -3.59 3.24
C ASP A 43 -10.81 -4.86 3.33
N HIS A 44 -9.90 -4.93 4.31
CA HIS A 44 -9.02 -6.08 4.55
C HIS A 44 -7.97 -6.37 3.47
N ASP A 45 -7.68 -5.48 2.52
CA ASP A 45 -6.59 -5.71 1.54
C ASP A 45 -5.19 -5.82 2.18
N TYR A 46 -5.05 -5.38 3.44
CA TYR A 46 -3.81 -5.36 4.21
C TYR A 46 -2.62 -4.72 3.48
N PHE A 47 -2.85 -3.61 2.75
CA PHE A 47 -1.76 -2.76 2.26
C PHE A 47 -0.79 -2.41 3.39
N GLY A 48 0.50 -2.69 3.21
CA GLY A 48 1.51 -2.49 4.26
C GLY A 48 1.84 -3.76 5.03
N PHE A 49 1.25 -4.91 4.69
CA PHE A 49 1.58 -6.20 5.31
C PHE A 49 3.07 -6.55 5.18
N ALA A 50 3.64 -6.29 4.00
CA ALA A 50 5.07 -6.41 3.74
C ALA A 50 5.58 -5.15 3.04
N VAL A 51 6.80 -4.72 3.38
CA VAL A 51 7.41 -3.51 2.83
C VAL A 51 8.89 -3.75 2.56
N ALA A 52 9.35 -3.34 1.38
CA ALA A 52 10.77 -3.26 1.04
C ALA A 52 11.08 -1.92 0.38
N MET A 53 12.27 -1.39 0.62
CA MET A 53 12.73 -0.14 0.00
C MET A 53 14.18 -0.30 -0.45
N SER A 54 14.46 0.13 -1.68
CA SER A 54 15.80 0.20 -2.24
C SER A 54 15.96 1.51 -3.01
N GLY A 55 16.92 2.34 -2.59
CA GLY A 55 17.13 3.66 -3.17
C GLY A 55 15.88 4.55 -3.08
N ASP A 56 15.37 4.97 -4.24
CA ASP A 56 14.16 5.78 -4.38
C ASP A 56 12.91 4.95 -4.69
N THR A 57 12.97 3.63 -4.61
CA THR A 57 11.84 2.73 -4.86
C THR A 57 11.36 2.10 -3.56
N LEU A 58 10.05 2.18 -3.33
CA LEU A 58 9.31 1.56 -2.24
C LEU A 58 8.33 0.56 -2.84
N VAL A 59 8.33 -0.67 -2.34
CA VAL A 59 7.35 -1.70 -2.70
C VAL A 59 6.57 -2.08 -1.45
N VAL A 60 5.24 -2.02 -1.55
CA VAL A 60 4.31 -2.31 -0.46
C VAL A 60 3.39 -3.45 -0.87
N GLY A 61 3.45 -4.57 -0.16
CA GLY A 61 2.54 -5.70 -0.34
C GLY A 61 1.18 -5.46 0.31
N ALA A 62 0.14 -5.96 -0.34
CA ALA A 62 -1.25 -6.00 0.12
C ALA A 62 -1.76 -7.43 -0.13
N LYS A 63 -1.42 -8.35 0.78
CA LYS A 63 -1.55 -9.78 0.54
C LYS A 63 -2.97 -10.29 0.34
N ASP A 64 -3.97 -9.54 0.79
CA ASP A 64 -5.37 -9.93 0.68
C ASP A 64 -6.15 -8.95 -0.21
N GLU A 65 -5.45 -8.20 -1.06
CA GLU A 65 -6.11 -7.39 -2.07
C GLU A 65 -6.90 -8.29 -3.05
N ASP A 66 -8.17 -7.94 -3.22
CA ASP A 66 -9.07 -8.68 -4.09
C ASP A 66 -9.04 -8.09 -5.50
N SER A 67 -8.82 -8.91 -6.52
CA SER A 67 -9.19 -8.67 -7.93
C SER A 67 -8.50 -9.65 -8.87
N CYS A 68 -9.16 -9.96 -10.00
CA CYS A 68 -8.59 -10.88 -10.99
C CYS A 68 -7.62 -10.23 -11.98
N ALA A 69 -7.20 -8.98 -11.76
CA ALA A 69 -6.18 -8.35 -12.60
C ALA A 69 -4.85 -9.12 -12.55
N THR A 70 -4.09 -9.09 -13.64
CA THR A 70 -2.81 -9.79 -13.81
C THR A 70 -1.71 -8.84 -14.28
N GLY A 71 -0.45 -9.22 -14.02
CA GLY A 71 0.71 -8.48 -14.51
C GLY A 71 0.90 -7.11 -13.85
N VAL A 72 1.41 -6.14 -14.62
CA VAL A 72 1.78 -4.81 -14.12
C VAL A 72 0.90 -3.75 -14.78
N ALA A 73 0.33 -2.85 -13.98
CA ALA A 73 -0.51 -1.76 -14.43
C ALA A 73 -0.12 -0.43 -13.77
N THR A 74 -0.40 0.70 -14.43
CA THR A 74 -0.20 2.06 -13.90
C THR A 74 -1.41 2.59 -13.13
N THR A 75 -2.44 1.76 -12.97
CA THR A 75 -3.63 2.00 -12.15
C THR A 75 -3.99 0.69 -11.47
N ALA A 76 -4.34 0.76 -10.18
CA ALA A 76 -4.80 -0.43 -9.46
C ALA A 76 -6.22 -0.82 -9.89
N ALA A 77 -6.52 -2.11 -9.85
CA ALA A 77 -7.84 -2.64 -10.17
C ALA A 77 -8.86 -2.22 -9.10
N THR A 78 -10.16 -2.29 -9.42
CA THR A 78 -11.22 -1.93 -8.47
C THR A 78 -12.33 -2.98 -8.40
N ASP A 79 -12.17 -4.10 -9.11
CA ASP A 79 -13.03 -5.27 -8.92
C ASP A 79 -12.59 -6.06 -7.69
N ASN A 80 -13.42 -7.00 -7.23
CA ASN A 80 -13.06 -7.93 -6.14
C ASN A 80 -13.26 -9.39 -6.61
N GLY A 81 -12.98 -9.68 -7.88
CA GLY A 81 -13.40 -10.94 -8.52
C GLY A 81 -12.62 -12.18 -8.07
N CYS A 82 -11.39 -12.00 -7.59
CA CYS A 82 -10.51 -13.07 -7.12
C CYS A 82 -10.11 -12.75 -5.68
N ASN A 83 -10.67 -13.51 -4.74
CA ASN A 83 -10.52 -13.23 -3.32
C ASN A 83 -9.10 -13.55 -2.84
N VAL A 84 -8.50 -12.62 -2.08
CA VAL A 84 -7.18 -12.79 -1.43
C VAL A 84 -6.09 -13.16 -2.46
N ALA A 85 -6.24 -12.66 -3.68
CA ALA A 85 -5.29 -12.82 -4.76
C ALA A 85 -3.97 -12.12 -4.44
N GLY A 86 -4.07 -10.97 -3.76
CA GLY A 86 -2.97 -10.16 -3.32
C GLY A 86 -2.39 -9.28 -4.42
N ALA A 87 -1.71 -8.21 -4.01
CA ALA A 87 -1.05 -7.25 -4.88
C ALA A 87 0.22 -6.67 -4.25
N ALA A 88 1.06 -6.06 -5.07
CA ALA A 88 2.13 -5.17 -4.62
C ALA A 88 2.01 -3.80 -5.29
N TYR A 89 2.34 -2.74 -4.54
CA TYR A 89 2.25 -1.36 -4.98
C TYR A 89 3.65 -0.76 -4.97
N VAL A 90 4.06 -0.21 -6.10
CA VAL A 90 5.37 0.43 -6.29
C VAL A 90 5.18 1.94 -6.22
N TYR A 91 6.00 2.58 -5.40
CA TYR A 91 6.12 4.02 -5.32
C TYR A 91 7.56 4.42 -5.59
N THR A 92 7.77 5.51 -6.32
CA THR A 92 9.08 6.13 -6.49
C THR A 92 9.15 7.50 -5.87
N ARG A 93 10.35 7.83 -5.37
CA ARG A 93 10.65 9.09 -4.70
C ARG A 93 11.36 10.05 -5.64
N SER A 94 10.94 11.31 -5.63
CA SER A 94 11.68 12.44 -6.17
C SER A 94 11.81 13.52 -5.10
N GLY A 95 13.04 13.76 -4.64
CA GLY A 95 13.28 14.61 -3.47
C GLY A 95 12.63 14.04 -2.21
N THR A 96 11.62 14.72 -1.67
CA THR A 96 10.84 14.25 -0.51
C THR A 96 9.46 13.70 -0.89
N ALA A 97 9.07 13.77 -2.17
CA ALA A 97 7.76 13.36 -2.64
C ALA A 97 7.79 11.91 -3.10
N TRP A 98 6.78 11.13 -2.70
CA TRP A 98 6.54 9.77 -3.20
C TRP A 98 5.36 9.76 -4.15
N ALA A 99 5.50 9.15 -5.31
CA ALA A 99 4.46 8.99 -6.32
C ALA A 99 4.19 7.50 -6.54
N PHE A 100 2.92 7.15 -6.70
CA PHE A 100 2.52 5.80 -7.14
C PHE A 100 2.98 5.60 -8.58
N GLU A 101 3.63 4.48 -8.85
CA GLU A 101 4.19 4.15 -10.16
C GLU A 101 3.51 2.92 -10.78
N ALA A 102 3.35 1.86 -9.98
CA ALA A 102 2.82 0.61 -10.50
C ALA A 102 2.02 -0.16 -9.46
N TYR A 103 1.02 -0.89 -9.96
CA TYR A 103 0.30 -1.94 -9.28
C TYR A 103 0.68 -3.26 -9.93
N VAL A 104 1.11 -4.22 -9.13
CA VAL A 104 1.72 -5.46 -9.55
C VAL A 104 0.90 -6.62 -9.02
N LYS A 105 0.54 -7.51 -9.92
CA LYS A 105 -0.18 -8.76 -9.70
C LYS A 105 0.66 -9.93 -10.15
N ALA A 106 0.33 -11.12 -9.65
CA ALA A 106 0.81 -12.35 -10.27
C ALA A 106 0.40 -12.38 -11.76
N PRO A 107 1.25 -12.88 -12.66
CA PRO A 107 0.87 -13.06 -14.06
C PRO A 107 -0.22 -14.13 -14.25
N ASN A 108 -0.38 -15.01 -13.26
CA ASN A 108 -1.32 -16.12 -13.21
C ASN A 108 -2.28 -16.01 -12.01
N THR A 109 -2.77 -14.79 -11.71
CA THR A 109 -3.62 -14.50 -10.55
C THR A 109 -4.72 -15.53 -10.31
N GLY A 110 -4.66 -16.18 -9.14
CA GLY A 110 -5.69 -17.04 -8.58
C GLY A 110 -6.21 -16.50 -7.24
N ALA A 111 -7.35 -17.01 -6.81
CA ALA A 111 -7.81 -16.78 -5.44
C ALA A 111 -6.86 -17.45 -4.45
N GLU A 112 -6.65 -16.82 -3.29
CA GLU A 112 -5.76 -17.28 -2.22
C GLU A 112 -4.26 -17.36 -2.56
N ASP A 113 -3.85 -16.83 -3.72
CA ASP A 113 -2.42 -16.79 -4.11
C ASP A 113 -1.58 -15.89 -3.18
N GLN A 114 -2.22 -14.90 -2.55
CA GLN A 114 -1.60 -13.98 -1.60
C GLN A 114 -0.34 -13.29 -2.12
N PHE A 115 -0.34 -12.88 -3.39
CA PHE A 115 0.78 -12.14 -3.97
C PHE A 115 1.08 -10.88 -3.13
N GLY A 116 2.36 -10.63 -2.87
CA GLY A 116 2.78 -9.55 -1.98
C GLY A 116 2.74 -9.88 -0.48
N HIS A 117 2.48 -11.14 -0.08
CA HIS A 117 2.64 -11.60 1.31
C HIS A 117 4.07 -11.38 1.86
N ALA A 118 5.07 -11.48 1.01
CA ALA A 118 6.45 -11.13 1.34
C ALA A 118 7.06 -10.29 0.22
N ILE A 119 7.80 -9.25 0.60
CA ILE A 119 8.58 -8.42 -0.32
C ILE A 119 10.03 -8.48 0.16
N GLY A 120 10.96 -8.78 -0.76
CA GLY A 120 12.39 -8.79 -0.49
C GLY A 120 13.06 -7.48 -0.89
N THR A 121 14.12 -7.13 -0.18
CA THR A 121 15.08 -6.08 -0.56
C THR A 121 16.27 -6.69 -1.27
#